data_AF-A0A7S0E6X6-F1
#
_entry.id   AF-A0A7S0E6X6-F1
#
_cell.length_a   1.000
_cell.length_b   1.000
_cell.length_c   1.000
_cell.angle_alpha   90.00
_cell.angle_beta   90.00
_cell.angle_gamma   90.00
#
_symmetry.space_group_name_H-M   'P 1'
#
loop_
_entity.id
_entity.type
_entity.pdbx_description
1 polymer ?
#
loop_
_entity_poly.entity_id
_entity_poly.type
_entity_poly.pdbx_seq_one_letter_code
_entity_poly.pdbx_strand_id
1 'polypeptide(L)'
;GQGAESAMASVAAQRSQGVEDPVSSGPSVDVAMEYLHAVEKELSKSEFSDFLETIEEFKHQKISTQLVVKRIKKMFSGKSNALIVGFNLFLPVEHHIKTEKYLVALDLVKKIRDRFEQTRPGIMEKFVNIL
;
A
#
# COMPACT_ATOMS: atom_id res chain seq x y z
N GLY A 1 11.27 -17.07 8.26
CA GLY A 1 10.64 -18.22 8.93
C GLY A 1 9.34 -18.54 8.22
N GLN A 2 9.09 -19.81 7.90
CA GLN A 2 8.03 -20.27 6.98
C GLN A 2 6.62 -19.70 7.25
N GLY A 3 6.29 -19.34 8.50
CA GLY A 3 5.00 -18.77 8.86
C GLY A 3 4.74 -17.37 8.27
N ALA A 4 5.76 -16.51 8.22
CA ALA A 4 5.63 -15.15 7.69
C ALA A 4 5.54 -15.13 6.15
N GLU A 5 6.31 -15.99 5.49
CA GLU A 5 6.25 -16.22 4.04
C GLU A 5 4.86 -16.69 3.60
N SER A 6 4.33 -17.71 4.28
CA SER A 6 2.98 -18.23 4.02
C SER A 6 1.91 -17.16 4.23
N ALA A 7 2.09 -16.26 5.18
CA ALA A 7 1.12 -15.20 5.46
C ALA A 7 1.12 -14.10 4.39
N MET A 8 2.30 -13.65 3.96
CA MET A 8 2.40 -12.67 2.86
C MET A 8 1.92 -13.26 1.53
N ALA A 9 2.21 -14.53 1.25
CA ALA A 9 1.68 -15.24 0.09
C ALA A 9 0.16 -15.37 0.12
N SER A 10 -0.44 -15.57 1.30
CA SER A 10 -1.90 -15.62 1.47
C SER A 10 -2.55 -14.25 1.25
N VAL A 11 -1.92 -13.16 1.69
CA VAL A 11 -2.37 -11.79 1.40
C VAL A 11 -2.35 -11.53 -0.11
N ALA A 12 -1.27 -11.93 -0.79
CA ALA A 12 -1.15 -11.85 -2.24
C ALA A 12 -2.20 -12.70 -2.97
N ALA A 13 -2.54 -13.89 -2.44
CA ALA A 13 -3.55 -14.78 -3.03
C ALA A 13 -5.00 -14.32 -2.79
N GLN A 14 -5.29 -13.65 -1.67
CA GLN A 14 -6.60 -13.04 -1.42
C GLN A 14 -6.89 -11.84 -2.33
N ARG A 15 -5.87 -11.24 -2.96
CA ARG A 15 -6.04 -10.23 -4.02
C ARG A 15 -6.82 -10.75 -5.23
N SER A 16 -6.86 -12.07 -5.43
CA SER A 16 -7.49 -12.73 -6.58
C SER A 16 -9.01 -12.95 -6.45
N GLN A 17 -9.62 -12.66 -5.30
CA GLN A 17 -11.05 -12.95 -5.06
C GLN A 17 -12.01 -11.78 -5.33
N GLY A 18 -11.57 -10.72 -6.00
CA GLY A 18 -12.46 -9.63 -6.43
C GLY A 18 -11.86 -8.80 -7.57
N VAL A 19 -12.53 -8.85 -8.72
CA VAL A 19 -12.27 -8.09 -9.97
C VAL A 19 -11.06 -8.59 -10.78
N GLU A 20 -11.42 -9.15 -11.93
CA GLU A 20 -10.59 -9.74 -12.98
C GLU A 20 -9.90 -8.67 -13.84
N ASP A 21 -8.84 -8.05 -13.30
CA ASP A 21 -7.86 -7.30 -14.10
C ASP A 21 -6.78 -8.25 -14.66
N PRO A 22 -6.42 -8.18 -15.96
CA PRO A 22 -5.51 -9.12 -16.62
C PRO A 22 -4.02 -9.01 -16.21
N VAL A 23 -3.70 -8.21 -15.19
CA VAL A 23 -2.34 -8.09 -14.59
C VAL A 23 -2.25 -8.73 -13.18
N SER A 24 -3.30 -9.43 -12.74
CA SER A 24 -3.50 -9.90 -11.37
C SER A 24 -2.83 -11.24 -11.04
N SER A 25 -1.50 -11.28 -11.09
CA SER A 25 -0.74 -12.15 -10.19
C SER A 25 -0.19 -11.27 -9.08
N GLY A 26 -0.55 -11.55 -7.83
CA GLY A 26 0.03 -10.87 -6.67
C GLY A 26 1.57 -10.86 -6.70
N PRO A 27 2.22 -10.02 -5.87
CA PRO A 27 3.68 -9.94 -5.83
C PRO A 27 4.32 -11.34 -5.65
N SER A 28 5.46 -11.57 -6.31
CA SER A 28 6.19 -12.83 -6.20
C SER A 28 6.67 -13.07 -4.76
N VAL A 29 7.02 -14.33 -4.47
CA VAL A 29 7.58 -14.70 -3.15
C VAL A 29 8.85 -13.90 -2.84
N ASP A 30 9.70 -13.66 -3.84
CA ASP A 30 10.92 -12.86 -3.68
C ASP A 30 10.60 -11.41 -3.28
N VAL A 31 9.62 -10.79 -3.93
CA VAL A 31 9.16 -9.43 -3.58
C VAL A 31 8.58 -9.39 -2.17
N ALA A 32 7.83 -10.43 -1.77
CA ALA A 32 7.31 -10.55 -0.41
C ALA A 32 8.41 -10.70 0.64
N MET A 33 9.49 -11.43 0.32
CA MET A 33 10.62 -11.63 1.21
C MET A 33 11.48 -10.38 1.36
N GLU A 34 11.76 -9.69 0.26
CA GLU A 34 12.44 -8.39 0.31
C GLU A 34 11.65 -7.37 1.14
N TYR A 35 10.33 -7.34 0.97
CA TYR A 35 9.45 -6.48 1.76
C TYR A 35 9.50 -6.82 3.25
N LEU A 36 9.42 -8.10 3.62
CA LEU A 36 9.49 -8.53 5.02
C LEU A 36 10.82 -8.12 5.67
N HIS A 37 11.94 -8.28 4.95
CA HIS A 37 13.25 -7.85 5.43
C HIS A 37 13.34 -6.32 5.61
N ALA A 38 12.73 -5.55 4.71
CA ALA A 38 12.65 -4.10 4.86
C ALA A 38 11.83 -3.68 6.11
N VAL A 39 10.73 -4.37 6.40
CA VAL A 39 9.92 -4.16 7.61
C VAL A 39 10.71 -4.52 8.86
N GLU A 40 11.38 -5.68 8.89
CA GLU A 40 12.19 -6.12 10.04
C GLU A 40 13.33 -5.14 10.36
N LYS A 41 13.94 -4.54 9.33
CA LYS A 41 15.03 -3.57 9.49
C LYS A 41 14.58 -2.23 10.09
N GLU A 42 13.37 -1.78 9.77
CA GLU A 42 12.86 -0.47 10.21
C GLU A 42 12.16 -0.55 11.59
N LEU A 43 11.55 -1.69 11.92
CA LEU A 43 10.75 -1.86 13.13
C LEU A 43 11.59 -2.32 14.32
N SER A 44 11.18 -1.93 15.53
CA SER A 44 11.68 -2.56 16.75
C SER A 44 11.18 -4.02 16.84
N LYS A 45 11.83 -4.84 17.68
CA LYS A 45 11.43 -6.25 17.88
C LYS A 45 9.96 -6.40 18.29
N SER A 46 9.46 -5.52 19.14
CA SER A 46 8.06 -5.53 19.58
C SER A 46 7.11 -5.17 18.43
N GLU A 47 7.41 -4.11 17.69
CA GLU A 47 6.58 -3.70 16.55
C GLU A 47 6.59 -4.75 15.44
N PHE A 48 7.73 -5.41 15.20
CA PHE A 48 7.81 -6.49 14.23
C PHE A 48 6.98 -7.71 14.67
N SER A 49 6.94 -8.02 15.96
CA SER A 49 6.03 -9.04 16.50
C SER A 49 4.56 -8.66 16.26
N ASP A 50 4.17 -7.42 16.57
CA ASP A 50 2.81 -6.91 16.35
C ASP A 50 2.43 -6.91 14.86
N PHE A 51 3.41 -6.65 13.98
CA PHE A 51 3.24 -6.74 12.53
C PHE A 51 2.89 -8.18 12.15
N LEU A 52 3.70 -9.16 12.56
CA LEU A 52 3.45 -10.57 12.26
C LEU A 52 2.11 -11.06 12.80
N GLU A 53 1.75 -10.69 14.02
CA GLU A 53 0.44 -11.01 14.62
C GLU A 53 -0.69 -10.42 13.78
N THR A 54 -0.59 -9.16 13.35
CA THR A 54 -1.59 -8.52 12.51
C THR A 54 -1.76 -9.24 11.16
N ILE A 55 -0.66 -9.65 10.51
CA ILE A 55 -0.72 -10.40 9.25
C ILE A 55 -1.29 -11.80 9.48
N GLU A 56 -0.95 -12.45 10.59
CA GLU A 56 -1.46 -13.77 10.94
C GLU A 56 -2.97 -13.75 11.25
N GLU A 57 -3.45 -12.76 12.00
CA GLU A 57 -4.88 -12.56 12.25
C GLU A 57 -5.64 -12.33 10.94
N PHE A 58 -5.07 -11.57 9.99
CA PHE A 58 -5.68 -11.34 8.68
C PHE A 58 -5.73 -12.63 7.84
N LYS A 59 -4.64 -13.40 7.81
CA LYS A 59 -4.57 -14.71 7.13
C LYS A 59 -5.64 -15.67 7.61
N HIS A 60 -5.90 -15.70 8.92
CA HIS A 60 -6.93 -16.56 9.52
C HIS A 60 -8.32 -15.91 9.53
N GLN A 61 -8.53 -14.82 8.78
CA GLN A 61 -9.80 -14.11 8.66
C GLN A 61 -10.36 -13.60 10.01
N LYS A 62 -9.52 -13.44 11.03
CA LYS A 62 -9.91 -12.91 12.35
C LYS A 62 -10.15 -11.39 12.31
N ILE A 63 -9.47 -10.70 11.40
CA ILE A 63 -9.61 -9.26 11.18
C ILE A 63 -9.93 -8.97 9.72
N SER A 64 -10.70 -7.91 9.49
CA SER A 64 -11.07 -7.47 8.14
C SER A 64 -9.95 -6.68 7.46
N THR A 65 -10.04 -6.53 6.14
CA THR A 65 -9.13 -5.68 5.33
C THR A 65 -9.06 -4.25 5.88
N GLN A 66 -10.17 -3.71 6.37
CA GLN A 66 -10.22 -2.37 6.97
C GLN A 66 -9.41 -2.28 8.27
N LEU A 67 -9.45 -3.33 9.09
CA LEU A 67 -8.72 -3.35 10.35
C LEU A 67 -7.21 -3.57 10.14
N VAL A 68 -6.80 -4.46 9.24
CA VAL A 68 -5.37 -4.65 8.91
C VAL A 68 -4.78 -3.36 8.33
N VAL A 69 -5.47 -2.71 7.38
CA VAL A 69 -5.04 -1.40 6.82
C VAL A 69 -4.88 -0.35 7.91
N LYS A 70 -5.84 -0.25 8.84
CA LYS A 70 -5.78 0.70 9.95
C LYS A 70 -4.58 0.45 10.86
N ARG A 71 -4.30 -0.81 11.22
CA ARG A 71 -3.18 -1.19 12.07
C ARG A 71 -1.83 -0.91 11.39
N ILE A 72 -1.68 -1.31 10.14
CA ILE A 72 -0.48 -1.06 9.34
C ILE A 72 -0.23 0.44 9.15
N LYS A 73 -1.27 1.22 8.81
CA LYS A 73 -1.16 2.69 8.71
C LYS A 73 -0.65 3.32 10.01
N LYS A 74 -1.18 2.87 11.16
CA LYS A 74 -0.75 3.37 12.47
C LYS A 74 0.69 2.97 12.79
N MET A 75 1.05 1.72 12.55
CA MET A 75 2.37 1.16 12.85
C MET A 75 3.49 1.82 12.05
N PHE A 76 3.24 2.15 10.78
CA PHE A 76 4.22 2.82 9.92
C PHE A 76 4.11 4.35 9.94
N SER A 77 3.26 4.92 10.79
CA SER A 77 3.19 6.37 10.95
C SER A 77 4.53 6.93 11.44
N GLY A 78 5.07 7.91 10.71
CA GLY A 78 6.37 8.53 11.01
C GLY A 78 7.60 7.73 10.55
N LYS A 79 7.41 6.52 9.99
CA LYS A 79 8.48 5.69 9.42
C LYS A 79 8.64 5.93 7.91
N SER A 80 9.61 5.25 7.29
CA SER A 80 9.84 5.33 5.85
C SER A 80 8.56 5.05 5.03
N ASN A 81 8.26 5.94 4.07
CA ASN A 81 7.11 5.79 3.16
C ASN A 81 7.23 4.55 2.27
N ALA A 82 8.45 4.03 2.09
CA ALA A 82 8.70 2.80 1.33
C ALA A 82 7.96 1.59 1.93
N LEU A 83 7.74 1.55 3.26
CA LEU A 83 6.99 0.47 3.90
C LEU A 83 5.51 0.44 3.50
N ILE A 84 4.89 1.61 3.37
CA ILE A 84 3.50 1.73 2.92
C ILE A 84 3.38 1.43 1.43
N VAL A 85 4.31 1.93 0.62
CA VAL A 85 4.35 1.64 -0.83
C VAL A 85 4.51 0.14 -1.07
N GLY A 86 5.43 -0.52 -0.35
CA GLY A 86 5.60 -1.97 -0.42
C GLY A 86 4.35 -2.72 0.04
N PHE A 87 3.70 -2.29 1.11
CA PHE A 87 2.46 -2.94 1.59
C PHE A 87 1.32 -2.83 0.57
N ASN A 88 1.20 -1.69 -0.11
CA ASN A 88 0.16 -1.48 -1.12
C ASN A 88 0.28 -2.47 -2.29
N LEU A 89 1.45 -3.04 -2.58
CA LEU A 89 1.60 -4.08 -3.60
C LEU A 89 0.77 -5.35 -3.29
N PHE A 90 0.44 -5.56 -2.02
CA PHE A 90 -0.36 -6.68 -1.53
C PHE A 90 -1.85 -6.34 -1.39
N LEU A 91 -2.27 -5.11 -1.71
CA LEU A 91 -3.65 -4.65 -1.59
C LEU A 91 -4.24 -4.35 -2.97
N PRO A 92 -5.55 -4.55 -3.15
CA PRO A 92 -6.29 -3.91 -4.23
C PRO A 92 -6.16 -2.38 -4.16
N VAL A 93 -6.24 -1.71 -5.31
CA VAL A 93 -6.00 -0.26 -5.42
C VAL A 93 -6.96 0.56 -4.55
N GLU A 94 -8.20 0.10 -4.40
CA GLU A 94 -9.23 0.74 -3.58
C GLU A 94 -8.95 0.62 -2.07
N HIS A 95 -8.10 -0.33 -1.68
CA HIS A 95 -7.64 -0.52 -0.30
C HIS A 95 -6.26 0.09 -0.03
N HIS A 96 -5.62 0.69 -1.04
CA HIS A 96 -4.30 1.30 -0.87
C HIS A 96 -4.31 2.32 0.29
N ILE A 97 -3.29 2.19 1.13
CA ILE A 97 -3.08 3.08 2.26
C ILE A 97 -2.56 4.41 1.72
N LYS A 98 -3.36 5.46 1.96
CA LYS A 98 -3.01 6.86 1.64
C LYS A 98 -2.37 7.51 2.87
N THR A 99 -1.12 7.92 2.73
CA THR A 99 -0.37 8.64 3.77
C THR A 99 -0.72 10.12 3.78
N GLU A 100 -0.49 10.82 4.90
CA GLU A 100 -0.73 12.26 4.98
C GLU A 100 0.07 13.03 3.92
N LYS A 101 1.33 12.62 3.67
CA LYS A 101 2.16 13.20 2.60
C LYS A 101 1.53 13.02 1.22
N TYR A 102 0.96 11.84 0.95
CA TYR A 102 0.23 11.58 -0.29
C TYR A 102 -1.04 12.44 -0.41
N LEU A 103 -1.80 12.59 0.66
CA LEU A 103 -3.00 13.44 0.68
C LEU A 103 -2.66 14.91 0.45
N VAL A 104 -1.59 15.41 1.09
CA VAL A 104 -1.08 16.77 0.86
C VAL A 104 -0.62 16.97 -0.58
N ALA A 105 0.10 15.99 -1.15
CA ALA A 105 0.54 16.04 -2.54
C ALA A 105 -0.66 16.07 -3.52
N LEU A 106 -1.70 15.25 -3.27
CA LEU A 106 -2.92 15.27 -4.06
C LEU A 106 -3.64 16.62 -4.00
N ASP A 107 -3.75 17.21 -2.81
CA ASP A 107 -4.35 18.54 -2.64
C ASP A 107 -3.54 19.62 -3.39
N LEU A 108 -2.20 19.54 -3.34
CA LEU A 108 -1.33 20.45 -4.08
C LEU A 108 -1.51 20.29 -5.60
N VAL A 109 -1.50 19.07 -6.12
CA VAL A 109 -1.71 18.80 -7.56
C VAL A 109 -3.07 19.30 -8.00
N LYS A 110 -4.11 19.10 -7.19
CA LYS A 110 -5.45 19.65 -7.44
C LYS A 110 -5.42 21.17 -7.50
N LYS A 111 -4.81 21.85 -6.53
CA LYS A 111 -4.66 23.31 -6.51
C LYS A 111 -3.88 23.85 -7.71
N ILE A 112 -2.83 23.14 -8.14
CA ILE A 112 -2.06 23.47 -9.35
C ILE A 112 -2.98 23.40 -10.56
N ARG A 113 -3.67 22.27 -10.77
CA ARG A 113 -4.62 22.09 -11.87
C ARG A 113 -5.68 23.18 -11.90
N ASP A 114 -6.33 23.45 -10.77
CA ASP A 114 -7.40 24.44 -10.69
C ASP A 114 -6.89 25.85 -11.05
N ARG A 115 -5.67 26.21 -10.64
CA ARG A 115 -5.02 27.48 -11.00
C ARG A 115 -4.67 27.55 -12.49
N PHE A 116 -4.12 26.47 -13.04
CA PHE A 116 -3.76 26.42 -14.46
C PHE A 116 -5.01 26.53 -15.34
N GLU A 117 -6.09 25.83 -14.99
CA GLU A 117 -7.35 25.90 -15.73
C GLU A 117 -7.97 27.30 -15.68
N GLN A 118 -7.93 27.97 -14.51
CA GLN A 118 -8.40 29.35 -14.37
C GLN A 118 -7.57 30.37 -15.17
N THR A 119 -6.25 30.18 -15.22
CA THR A 119 -5.34 31.16 -15.84
C THR A 119 -5.15 30.91 -17.33
N ARG A 120 -5.22 29.64 -17.75
CA ARG A 120 -5.01 29.16 -19.12
C ARG A 120 -5.87 27.91 -19.36
N PRO A 121 -7.15 28.10 -19.72
CA PRO A 121 -8.05 26.99 -20.00
C PRO A 121 -7.48 26.02 -21.05
N GLY A 122 -7.64 24.71 -20.83
CA GLY A 122 -7.18 23.65 -21.72
C GLY A 122 -5.66 23.40 -21.75
N ILE A 123 -4.87 24.10 -20.94
CA ILE A 123 -3.42 23.86 -20.86
C ILE A 123 -3.10 22.47 -20.28
N MET A 124 -3.87 22.01 -19.29
CA MET A 124 -3.65 20.71 -18.65
C MET A 124 -3.98 19.56 -19.60
N GLU A 125 -4.99 19.71 -20.45
CA GLU A 125 -5.30 18.75 -21.53
C GLU A 125 -4.13 18.63 -22.51
N LYS A 126 -3.55 19.77 -22.93
CA LYS A 126 -2.35 19.76 -23.78
C LYS A 126 -1.16 19.08 -23.10
N PHE A 127 -0.94 19.31 -21.81
CA PHE A 127 0.15 18.65 -21.08
C PHE A 127 0.01 17.13 -21.03
N VAL A 128 -1.21 16.61 -20.81
CA VAL A 128 -1.46 15.16 -20.76
C VAL A 128 -1.25 14.51 -22.13
N ASN A 129 -1.60 15.19 -23.23
CA ASN A 129 -1.45 14.67 -24.58
C ASN A 129 0.01 14.64 -25.11
N ILE A 130 0.99 15.11 -24.35
CA ILE A 130 2.41 15.13 -24.75
C ILE A 130 3.23 13.98 -24.09
N LEU A 131 2.65 13.30 -23.09
CA LEU A 131 3.22 12.10 -22.46
C LEU A 131 2.73 10.83 -23.18
#